data_AF-A0A397SFE6-F1
#
_entry.id   AF-A0A397SFE6-F1
#
_cell.length_a   1.000
_cell.length_b   1.000
_cell.length_c   1.000
_cell.angle_alpha   90.00
_cell.angle_beta   90.00
_cell.angle_gamma   90.00
#
_symmetry.space_group_name_H-M   'P 1'
#
loop_
_entity.id
_entity.type
_entity.pdbx_description
1 polymer ?
#
loop_
_entity_poly.entity_id
_entity_poly.type
_entity_poly.pdbx_seq_one_letter_code
_entity_poly.pdbx_strand_id
1 'polypeptide(L)'
;MDKYKLLTNDPYYHNKTVQLNINGSITDITIGPKSASERILGYYINANNMDKGTISHMKSVVSYNACLLRKKRITHDHASYIINKVILPKLEYMMNFTFLNASILNQIMKPLKQIFKHKLNLSSTTNDNIIYTDLNPYIQNLNNIQTLAHLPLYNYIFNSSNLQHIARQLITNSQLDFWLPFWPNLERIYNIDESKYPTFTTFSKALIKFASIGCTFSPSFNTTIIGGSTAIIDQLPFDAPTIRSWKTRTLIFEDQLTLLDGQYVKTWNDINIDPDNPLK
;
A
#
# COMPACT_ATOMS: atom_id res chain seq x y z
N MET A 1 27.26 -16.67 -0.25
CA MET A 1 27.68 -15.30 0.11
C MET A 1 26.43 -14.49 0.33
N ASP A 2 26.20 -14.05 1.56
CA ASP A 2 25.06 -13.20 1.87
C ASP A 2 25.28 -11.81 1.26
N LYS A 3 24.30 -11.36 0.49
CA LYS A 3 24.37 -10.08 -0.22
C LYS A 3 23.66 -9.03 0.63
N TYR A 4 24.44 -8.20 1.31
CA TYR A 4 23.90 -7.07 2.07
C TYR A 4 23.84 -5.82 1.19
N LYS A 5 22.78 -5.03 1.38
CA LYS A 5 22.61 -3.71 0.76
C LYS A 5 21.97 -2.77 1.75
N LEU A 6 22.43 -1.52 1.74
CA LEU A 6 21.88 -0.45 2.57
C LEU A 6 21.17 0.56 1.66
N LEU A 7 19.99 1.01 2.06
CA LEU A 7 19.22 2.02 1.33
C LEU A 7 19.15 3.29 2.18
N THR A 8 19.39 4.45 1.57
CA THR A 8 19.38 5.73 2.28
C THR A 8 18.63 6.82 1.53
N ASN A 9 17.98 7.71 2.29
CA ASN A 9 17.39 8.94 1.80
C ASN A 9 18.42 10.03 1.49
N ASP A 10 19.63 9.95 2.05
CA ASP A 10 20.66 10.96 1.87
C ASP A 10 21.44 10.76 0.54
N PRO A 11 21.33 11.71 -0.41
CA PRO A 11 22.02 11.64 -1.69
C PRO A 11 23.55 11.55 -1.58
N TYR A 12 24.13 12.10 -0.51
CA TYR A 12 25.57 12.12 -0.31
C TYR A 12 26.19 10.71 -0.25
N TYR A 13 25.42 9.74 0.22
CA TYR A 13 25.89 8.36 0.41
C TYR A 13 25.55 7.43 -0.76
N HIS A 14 24.87 7.91 -1.80
CA HIS A 14 24.49 7.06 -2.93
C HIS A 14 25.73 6.50 -3.65
N ASN A 15 25.71 5.20 -3.95
CA ASN A 15 26.79 4.43 -4.58
C ASN A 15 28.12 4.38 -3.79
N LYS A 16 28.14 4.83 -2.54
CA LYS A 16 29.29 4.63 -1.65
C LYS A 16 29.26 3.25 -1.01
N THR A 17 30.41 2.80 -0.51
CA THR A 17 30.54 1.61 0.30
C THR A 17 30.72 1.99 1.76
N VAL A 18 30.09 1.23 2.66
CA VAL A 18 30.29 1.35 4.11
C VAL A 18 30.63 -0.01 4.67
N GLN A 19 31.61 -0.03 5.56
CA GLN A 19 31.99 -1.21 6.32
C GLN A 19 31.06 -1.36 7.52
N LEU A 20 30.31 -2.46 7.55
CA LEU A 20 29.50 -2.82 8.70
C LEU A 20 30.02 -4.12 9.30
N ASN A 21 30.12 -4.14 10.63
CA ASN A 21 30.37 -5.36 11.38
C ASN A 21 29.05 -6.11 11.53
N ILE A 22 28.90 -7.20 10.79
CA ILE A 22 27.75 -8.09 10.88
C ILE A 22 28.25 -9.42 11.46
N ASN A 23 27.75 -9.77 12.64
CA ASN A 23 28.10 -11.02 13.34
C ASN A 23 29.61 -11.23 13.52
N GLY A 24 30.37 -10.16 13.78
CA GLY A 24 31.82 -10.21 13.97
C GLY A 24 32.63 -10.16 12.67
N SER A 25 31.98 -10.12 11.50
CA SER A 25 32.64 -10.02 10.18
C SER A 25 32.46 -8.63 9.58
N ILE A 26 33.56 -7.97 9.23
CA ILE A 26 33.54 -6.69 8.52
C ILE A 26 33.15 -6.98 7.06
N THR A 27 32.01 -6.42 6.65
CA THR A 27 31.48 -6.61 5.30
C THR A 27 31.33 -5.25 4.61
N ASP A 28 31.86 -5.14 3.38
CA ASP A 28 31.67 -3.95 2.55
C ASP A 28 30.27 -3.96 1.93
N ILE A 29 29.48 -2.96 2.24
CA ILE A 29 28.08 -2.87 1.82
C ILE A 29 27.90 -1.67 0.90
N THR A 30 27.32 -1.93 -0.27
CA THR A 30 26.96 -0.87 -1.22
C THR A 30 25.69 -0.16 -0.78
N ILE A 31 25.73 1.17 -0.83
CA ILE A 31 24.61 2.03 -0.49
C ILE A 31 23.84 2.40 -1.76
N GLY A 32 22.59 1.95 -1.82
CA GLY A 32 21.64 2.32 -2.86
C GLY A 32 20.80 3.54 -2.48
N PRO A 33 20.24 4.26 -3.47
CA PRO A 33 19.28 5.31 -3.21
C PRO A 33 18.00 4.75 -2.58
N LYS A 34 17.26 5.57 -1.83
CA LYS A 34 15.94 5.22 -1.26
C LYS A 34 14.96 4.66 -2.29
N SER A 35 15.13 5.08 -3.55
CA SER A 35 14.32 4.67 -4.69
C SER A 35 14.71 3.34 -5.31
N ALA A 36 15.91 2.82 -4.98
CA ALA A 36 16.32 1.50 -5.44
C ALA A 36 15.40 0.44 -4.85
N SER A 37 15.21 -0.62 -5.63
CA SER A 37 14.48 -1.79 -5.20
C SER A 37 15.41 -2.98 -5.22
N GLU A 38 15.46 -3.69 -4.09
CA GLU A 38 16.28 -4.87 -3.92
C GLU A 38 15.44 -6.12 -3.78
N ARG A 39 15.92 -7.21 -4.37
CA ARG A 39 15.21 -8.48 -4.37
C ARG A 39 15.62 -9.33 -3.17
N ILE A 40 14.70 -9.55 -2.23
CA ILE A 40 14.89 -10.40 -1.04
C ILE A 40 13.84 -11.51 -1.07
N LEU A 41 14.25 -12.79 -1.05
CA LEU A 41 13.36 -13.96 -1.10
C LEU A 41 12.32 -13.93 -2.25
N GLY A 42 12.67 -13.31 -3.37
CA GLY A 42 11.78 -13.14 -4.52
C GLY A 42 10.96 -11.84 -4.53
N TYR A 43 10.92 -11.12 -3.42
CA TYR A 43 10.21 -9.84 -3.24
C TYR A 43 11.07 -8.64 -3.59
N TYR A 44 10.45 -7.61 -4.16
CA TYR A 44 11.09 -6.33 -4.39
C TYR A 44 10.79 -5.39 -3.22
N ILE A 45 11.79 -5.19 -2.37
CA ILE A 45 11.71 -4.28 -1.22
C ILE A 45 12.33 -2.95 -1.62
N ASN A 46 11.75 -1.86 -1.15
CA ASN A 46 12.28 -0.50 -1.32
C ASN A 46 11.96 0.32 -0.07
N ALA A 47 12.71 1.38 0.17
CA ALA A 47 12.57 2.20 1.37
C ALA A 47 11.47 3.27 1.28
N ASN A 48 10.77 3.41 0.14
CA ASN A 48 9.81 4.50 -0.09
C ASN A 48 8.40 4.01 -0.49
N ASN A 49 8.05 2.77 -0.12
CA ASN A 49 6.80 2.10 -0.49
C ASN A 49 6.43 2.22 -1.99
N MET A 50 7.43 2.19 -2.87
CA MET A 50 7.28 2.29 -4.31
C MET A 50 7.12 0.92 -4.97
N ASP A 51 5.90 0.61 -5.37
CA ASP A 51 5.55 -0.70 -5.91
C ASP A 51 6.10 -0.97 -7.33
N LYS A 52 6.92 -0.07 -7.91
CA LYS A 52 7.39 -0.14 -9.31
C LYS A 52 8.14 -1.44 -9.62
N GLY A 53 9.04 -1.87 -8.73
CA GLY A 53 9.81 -3.10 -8.89
C GLY A 53 8.91 -4.33 -8.92
N THR A 54 8.03 -4.45 -7.93
CA THR A 54 7.03 -5.52 -7.84
C THR A 54 6.10 -5.54 -9.04
N ILE A 55 5.55 -4.39 -9.45
CA ILE A 55 4.66 -4.27 -10.60
C ILE A 55 5.38 -4.71 -11.88
N SER A 56 6.62 -4.29 -12.10
CA SER A 56 7.42 -4.68 -13.27
C SER A 56 7.65 -6.19 -13.32
N HIS A 57 7.97 -6.79 -12.17
CA HIS A 57 8.15 -8.23 -12.06
C HIS A 57 6.85 -9.01 -12.30
N MET A 58 5.73 -8.57 -11.73
CA MET A 58 4.43 -9.18 -11.98
C MET A 58 4.04 -9.09 -13.46
N LYS A 59 4.26 -7.93 -14.11
CA LYS A 59 4.01 -7.75 -15.55
C LYS A 59 4.83 -8.71 -16.39
N SER A 60 6.11 -8.92 -16.06
CA SER A 60 6.97 -9.83 -16.82
C SER A 60 6.54 -11.29 -16.66
N VAL A 61 6.19 -11.70 -15.43
CA VAL A 61 5.67 -13.04 -15.13
C VAL A 61 4.36 -13.29 -15.86
N VAL A 62 3.42 -12.35 -15.82
CA VAL A 62 2.14 -12.47 -16.53
C VAL A 62 2.36 -12.52 -18.04
N SER A 63 3.17 -11.63 -18.59
CA SER A 63 3.43 -11.57 -20.04
C SER A 63 4.12 -12.85 -20.56
N TYR A 64 5.07 -13.38 -19.80
CA TYR A 64 5.75 -14.63 -20.11
C TYR A 64 4.77 -15.80 -20.14
N ASN A 65 3.97 -15.98 -19.08
CA ASN A 65 2.99 -17.07 -19.00
C ASN A 65 1.88 -16.91 -20.06
N ALA A 66 1.45 -15.69 -20.34
CA ALA A 66 0.53 -15.38 -21.43
C ALA A 66 1.10 -15.83 -22.78
N CYS A 67 2.36 -15.50 -23.09
CA CYS A 67 3.01 -15.93 -24.33
C CYS A 67 3.07 -17.47 -24.44
N LEU A 68 3.40 -18.15 -23.34
CA LEU A 68 3.41 -19.61 -23.29
C LEU A 68 2.03 -20.21 -23.55
N LEU A 69 0.99 -19.78 -22.81
CA LEU A 69 -0.38 -20.30 -22.94
C LEU A 69 -0.97 -20.06 -24.33
N ARG A 70 -0.65 -18.92 -24.96
CA ARG A 70 -1.13 -18.57 -26.30
C ARG A 70 -0.76 -19.62 -27.34
N LYS A 71 0.49 -20.13 -27.30
CA LYS A 71 1.01 -21.08 -28.29
C LYS A 71 0.59 -22.53 -28.03
N LYS A 72 0.01 -22.84 -26.86
CA LYS A 72 -0.30 -24.21 -26.46
C LYS A 72 -1.71 -24.61 -26.89
N ARG A 73 -1.82 -25.85 -27.39
CA ARG A 73 -3.10 -26.53 -27.68
C ARG A 73 -3.65 -27.12 -26.38
N ILE A 74 -4.34 -26.29 -25.61
CA ILE A 74 -4.97 -26.64 -24.33
C ILE A 74 -6.43 -26.21 -24.35
N THR A 75 -7.27 -26.95 -23.61
CA THR A 75 -8.67 -26.61 -23.38
C THR A 75 -8.80 -25.40 -22.45
N HIS A 76 -10.00 -24.83 -22.38
CA HIS A 76 -10.31 -23.73 -21.48
C HIS A 76 -10.23 -24.17 -20.00
N ASP A 77 -10.55 -25.42 -19.67
CA ASP A 77 -10.33 -26.00 -18.33
C ASP A 77 -8.86 -26.04 -17.94
N HIS A 78 -7.99 -26.52 -18.82
CA HIS A 78 -6.54 -26.53 -18.58
C HIS A 78 -6.01 -25.10 -18.40
N ALA A 79 -6.51 -24.14 -19.19
CA ALA A 79 -6.12 -22.74 -19.05
C ALA A 79 -6.60 -22.15 -17.70
N SER A 80 -7.84 -22.40 -17.31
CA SER A 80 -8.40 -22.01 -16.01
C SER A 80 -7.57 -22.57 -14.86
N TYR A 81 -7.27 -23.87 -14.91
CA TYR A 81 -6.45 -24.55 -13.91
C TYR A 81 -5.06 -23.93 -13.80
N ILE A 82 -4.34 -23.74 -14.92
CA ILE A 82 -2.99 -23.15 -14.90
C ILE A 82 -3.03 -21.73 -14.33
N ILE A 83 -4.00 -20.92 -14.75
CA ILE A 83 -4.13 -19.55 -14.26
C ILE A 83 -4.39 -19.56 -12.75
N ASN A 84 -5.41 -20.30 -12.29
CA ASN A 84 -5.85 -20.29 -10.89
C ASN A 84 -4.90 -21.00 -9.93
N LYS A 85 -4.25 -22.11 -10.36
CA LYS A 85 -3.45 -22.96 -9.48
C LYS A 85 -1.94 -22.79 -9.63
N VAL A 86 -1.47 -22.10 -10.67
CA VAL A 86 -0.03 -21.89 -10.89
C VAL A 86 0.33 -20.41 -10.97
N ILE A 87 -0.40 -19.61 -11.76
CA ILE A 87 -0.02 -18.21 -11.99
C ILE A 87 -0.49 -17.33 -10.83
N LEU A 88 -1.76 -17.41 -10.46
CA LEU A 88 -2.33 -16.59 -9.39
C LEU A 88 -1.62 -16.79 -8.05
N PRO A 89 -1.28 -18.01 -7.58
CA PRO A 89 -0.51 -18.19 -6.35
C PRO A 89 0.88 -17.55 -6.39
N LYS A 90 1.54 -17.54 -7.57
CA LYS A 90 2.82 -16.82 -7.74
C LYS A 90 2.65 -15.31 -7.61
N LEU A 91 1.57 -14.76 -8.17
CA LEU A 91 1.26 -13.33 -8.07
C LEU A 91 0.83 -12.94 -6.66
N GLU A 92 0.00 -13.77 -6.00
CA GLU A 92 -0.38 -13.62 -4.60
C GLU A 92 0.86 -13.56 -3.71
N TYR A 93 1.77 -14.53 -3.87
CA TYR A 93 3.04 -14.54 -3.17
C TYR A 93 3.78 -13.22 -3.36
N MET A 94 3.89 -12.69 -4.58
CA MET A 94 4.60 -11.42 -4.86
C MET A 94 3.95 -10.19 -4.19
N MET A 95 2.64 -10.22 -3.94
CA MET A 95 1.89 -9.11 -3.36
C MET A 95 1.86 -9.12 -1.82
N ASN A 96 2.40 -10.13 -1.13
CA ASN A 96 2.31 -10.23 0.33
C ASN A 96 2.76 -8.99 1.12
N PHE A 97 3.69 -8.20 0.58
CA PHE A 97 4.21 -6.98 1.23
C PHE A 97 3.75 -5.67 0.55
N THR A 98 2.91 -5.75 -0.48
CA THR A 98 2.47 -4.60 -1.28
C THR A 98 1.00 -4.70 -1.59
N PHE A 99 0.23 -3.67 -1.29
CA PHE A 99 -1.18 -3.61 -1.61
C PHE A 99 -1.38 -2.71 -2.82
N LEU A 100 -1.74 -3.31 -3.97
CA LEU A 100 -1.87 -2.60 -5.23
C LEU A 100 -3.33 -2.20 -5.51
N ASN A 101 -3.49 -1.08 -6.22
CA ASN A 101 -4.81 -0.60 -6.62
C ASN A 101 -5.41 -1.50 -7.71
N ALA A 102 -6.74 -1.64 -7.70
CA ALA A 102 -7.46 -2.52 -8.64
C ALA A 102 -7.18 -2.20 -10.12
N SER A 103 -6.98 -0.93 -10.47
CA SER A 103 -6.61 -0.51 -11.83
C SER A 103 -5.27 -1.12 -12.28
N ILE A 104 -4.26 -1.10 -11.40
CA ILE A 104 -2.93 -1.67 -11.67
C ILE A 104 -3.03 -3.19 -11.83
N LEU A 105 -3.73 -3.87 -10.92
CA LEU A 105 -3.96 -5.31 -11.00
C LEU A 105 -4.69 -5.71 -12.30
N ASN A 106 -5.68 -4.93 -12.71
CA ASN A 106 -6.39 -5.14 -13.96
C ASN A 106 -5.50 -4.98 -15.19
N GLN A 107 -4.58 -4.01 -15.17
CA GLN A 107 -3.58 -3.84 -16.22
C GLN A 107 -2.60 -5.01 -16.26
N ILE A 108 -2.12 -5.46 -15.10
CA ILE A 108 -1.21 -6.62 -14.98
C ILE A 108 -1.88 -7.86 -15.57
N MET A 109 -3.13 -8.14 -15.20
CA MET A 109 -3.86 -9.35 -15.63
C MET A 109 -4.37 -9.31 -17.07
N LYS A 110 -4.40 -8.14 -17.71
CA LYS A 110 -4.97 -7.94 -19.06
C LYS A 110 -4.51 -9.00 -20.09
N PRO A 111 -3.22 -9.35 -20.22
CA PRO A 111 -2.77 -10.34 -21.21
C PRO A 111 -3.35 -11.74 -20.97
N LEU A 112 -3.47 -12.17 -19.71
CA LEU A 112 -4.05 -13.47 -19.37
C LEU A 112 -5.56 -13.49 -19.58
N LYS A 113 -6.25 -12.41 -19.21
CA LYS A 113 -7.70 -12.27 -19.47
C LYS A 113 -8.01 -12.39 -20.95
N GLN A 114 -7.23 -11.73 -21.81
CA GLN A 114 -7.41 -11.81 -23.26
C GLN A 114 -7.21 -13.23 -23.80
N ILE A 115 -6.18 -13.93 -23.34
CA ILE A 115 -5.94 -15.32 -23.76
C ILE A 115 -7.07 -16.22 -23.27
N PHE A 116 -7.50 -16.07 -22.03
CA PHE A 116 -8.55 -16.89 -21.46
C PHE A 116 -9.87 -16.72 -22.21
N LYS A 117 -10.28 -15.47 -22.51
CA LYS A 117 -11.43 -15.17 -23.37
C LYS A 117 -11.30 -15.84 -24.73
N HIS A 118 -10.13 -15.75 -25.36
CA HIS A 118 -9.89 -16.40 -26.65
C HIS A 118 -9.98 -17.93 -26.56
N LYS A 119 -9.59 -18.55 -25.44
CA LYS A 119 -9.76 -20.01 -25.22
C LYS A 119 -11.22 -20.41 -25.00
N LEU A 120 -12.06 -19.49 -24.53
CA LEU A 120 -13.51 -19.63 -24.43
C LEU A 120 -14.24 -19.25 -25.73
N ASN A 121 -13.52 -18.95 -26.82
CA ASN A 121 -14.07 -18.42 -28.07
C ASN A 121 -14.85 -17.10 -27.90
N LEU A 122 -14.50 -16.31 -26.88
CA LEU A 122 -15.06 -14.99 -26.63
C LEU A 122 -14.19 -13.90 -27.26
N SER A 123 -14.80 -12.77 -27.60
CA SER A 123 -14.05 -11.57 -28.00
C SER A 123 -13.16 -11.09 -26.85
N SER A 124 -12.00 -10.51 -27.19
CA SER A 124 -11.14 -9.85 -26.20
C SER A 124 -11.83 -8.67 -25.48
N THR A 125 -12.84 -8.07 -26.12
CA THR A 125 -13.64 -6.93 -25.61
C THR A 125 -14.80 -7.34 -24.72
N THR A 126 -15.14 -8.64 -24.65
CA THR A 126 -16.21 -9.16 -23.79
C THR A 126 -16.00 -8.72 -22.34
N ASN A 127 -17.06 -8.42 -21.58
CA ASN A 127 -16.94 -7.96 -20.19
C ASN A 127 -16.18 -9.00 -19.33
N ASP A 128 -15.23 -8.54 -18.51
CA ASP A 128 -14.43 -9.41 -17.62
C ASP A 128 -15.29 -10.16 -16.59
N ASN A 129 -16.49 -9.66 -16.25
CA ASN A 129 -17.39 -10.36 -15.33
C ASN A 129 -17.75 -11.78 -15.82
N ILE A 130 -17.79 -11.99 -17.14
CA ILE A 130 -18.12 -13.30 -17.74
C ILE A 130 -17.04 -14.34 -17.40
N ILE A 131 -15.77 -13.94 -17.33
CA ILE A 131 -14.65 -14.87 -17.04
C ILE A 131 -14.42 -15.07 -15.55
N TYR A 132 -15.09 -14.31 -14.69
CA TYR A 132 -15.03 -14.44 -13.23
C TYR A 132 -16.19 -15.23 -12.63
N THR A 133 -17.20 -15.56 -13.45
CA THR A 133 -18.41 -16.23 -12.98
C THR A 133 -18.18 -17.74 -12.90
N ASP A 134 -18.60 -18.38 -11.80
CA ASP A 134 -18.43 -19.82 -11.56
C ASP A 134 -19.29 -20.73 -12.47
N LEU A 135 -20.10 -20.16 -13.37
CA LEU A 135 -20.96 -20.90 -14.32
C LEU A 135 -20.17 -21.58 -15.45
N ASN A 136 -18.95 -21.11 -15.72
CA ASN A 136 -18.03 -21.66 -16.70
C ASN A 136 -16.68 -21.88 -16.03
N PRO A 137 -15.74 -22.57 -16.69
CA PRO A 137 -14.34 -22.50 -16.29
C PRO A 137 -13.97 -21.03 -16.18
N TYR A 138 -13.57 -20.63 -14.98
CA TYR A 138 -13.41 -19.24 -14.58
C TYR A 138 -11.98 -18.98 -14.19
N ILE A 139 -11.61 -17.71 -14.12
CA ILE A 139 -10.38 -17.29 -13.46
C ILE A 139 -10.73 -16.46 -12.24
N GLN A 140 -9.96 -16.58 -11.18
CA GLN A 140 -10.19 -15.77 -10.00
C GLN A 140 -9.72 -14.32 -10.25
N ASN A 141 -10.44 -13.36 -9.67
CA ASN A 141 -10.06 -11.96 -9.75
C ASN A 141 -8.87 -11.69 -8.81
N LEU A 142 -7.75 -11.22 -9.37
CA LEU A 142 -6.52 -10.95 -8.62
C LEU A 142 -6.71 -9.93 -7.49
N ASN A 143 -7.61 -8.96 -7.65
CA ASN A 143 -7.94 -8.00 -6.60
C ASN A 143 -8.65 -8.66 -5.40
N ASN A 144 -9.51 -9.63 -5.68
CA ASN A 144 -10.17 -10.41 -4.64
C ASN A 144 -9.16 -11.31 -3.92
N ILE A 145 -8.26 -11.95 -4.67
CA ILE A 145 -7.16 -12.76 -4.09
C ILE A 145 -6.30 -11.90 -3.17
N GLN A 146 -5.87 -10.71 -3.61
CA GLN A 146 -5.08 -9.79 -2.77
C GLN A 146 -5.83 -9.46 -1.46
N THR A 147 -7.13 -9.19 -1.55
CA THR A 147 -7.98 -8.88 -0.39
C THR A 147 -8.08 -10.08 0.56
N LEU A 148 -8.37 -11.27 0.02
CA LEU A 148 -8.52 -12.51 0.77
C LEU A 148 -7.22 -13.01 1.41
N ALA A 149 -6.07 -12.70 0.80
CA ALA A 149 -4.77 -13.03 1.37
C ALA A 149 -4.38 -12.09 2.52
N HIS A 150 -4.65 -10.78 2.39
CA HIS A 150 -4.22 -9.79 3.37
C HIS A 150 -5.16 -9.66 4.58
N LEU A 151 -6.48 -9.81 4.40
CA LEU A 151 -7.44 -9.66 5.49
C LEU A 151 -7.16 -10.59 6.68
N PRO A 152 -6.99 -11.92 6.51
CA PRO A 152 -6.67 -12.82 7.62
C PRO A 152 -5.28 -12.55 8.21
N LEU A 153 -4.31 -12.11 7.39
CA LEU A 153 -2.98 -11.74 7.86
C LEU A 153 -3.05 -10.56 8.84
N TYR A 154 -3.75 -9.49 8.48
CA TYR A 154 -3.94 -8.35 9.38
C TYR A 154 -4.78 -8.74 10.60
N ASN A 155 -5.82 -9.55 10.43
CA ASN A 155 -6.59 -10.06 11.57
C ASN A 155 -5.71 -10.82 12.56
N TYR A 156 -4.78 -11.64 12.07
CA TYR A 156 -3.80 -12.33 12.92
C TYR A 156 -2.87 -11.33 13.63
N ILE A 157 -2.33 -10.33 12.92
CA ILE A 157 -1.47 -9.29 13.51
C ILE A 157 -2.18 -8.54 14.64
N PHE A 158 -3.43 -8.14 14.43
CA PHE A 158 -4.19 -7.36 15.41
C PHE A 158 -4.63 -8.17 16.64
N ASN A 159 -4.79 -9.49 16.50
CA ASN A 159 -5.24 -10.37 17.58
C ASN A 159 -4.09 -11.16 18.25
N SER A 160 -2.84 -10.96 17.84
CA SER A 160 -1.68 -11.64 18.40
C SER A 160 -0.93 -10.77 19.41
N SER A 161 -0.81 -11.23 20.65
CA SER A 161 -0.06 -10.52 21.72
C SER A 161 1.39 -10.23 21.33
N ASN A 162 2.07 -11.19 20.70
CA ASN A 162 3.47 -11.04 20.27
C ASN A 162 3.66 -9.98 19.18
N LEU A 163 2.59 -9.59 18.47
CA LEU A 163 2.65 -8.63 17.36
C LEU A 163 2.00 -7.29 17.73
N GLN A 164 1.67 -7.06 19.00
CA GLN A 164 0.97 -5.88 19.47
C GLN A 164 1.70 -4.57 19.09
N HIS A 165 3.03 -4.54 19.15
CA HIS A 165 3.80 -3.36 18.74
C HIS A 165 3.67 -3.06 17.25
N ILE A 166 3.63 -4.10 16.41
CA ILE A 166 3.43 -3.96 14.96
C ILE A 166 2.00 -3.49 14.70
N ALA A 167 1.01 -4.09 15.34
CA ALA A 167 -0.39 -3.68 15.25
C ALA A 167 -0.55 -2.19 15.62
N ARG A 168 0.06 -1.75 16.73
CA ARG A 168 0.05 -0.35 17.15
C ARG A 168 0.68 0.56 16.09
N GLN A 169 1.84 0.19 15.54
CA GLN A 169 2.50 0.95 14.49
C GLN A 169 1.62 1.07 13.24
N LEU A 170 0.95 -0.01 12.81
CA LEU A 170 0.06 -0.01 11.65
C LEU A 170 -1.12 0.94 11.87
N ILE A 171 -1.78 0.90 13.03
CA ILE A 171 -2.87 1.81 13.38
C ILE A 171 -2.39 3.26 13.39
N THR A 172 -1.28 3.55 14.09
CA THR A 172 -0.74 4.91 14.18
C THR A 172 -0.36 5.46 12.79
N ASN A 173 0.32 4.66 11.98
CA ASN A 173 0.67 5.05 10.61
C ASN A 173 -0.58 5.29 9.76
N SER A 174 -1.61 4.44 9.86
CA SER A 174 -2.86 4.64 9.12
C SER A 174 -3.64 5.87 9.56
N GLN A 175 -3.69 6.15 10.86
CA GLN A 175 -4.31 7.37 11.37
C GLN A 175 -3.58 8.63 10.86
N LEU A 176 -2.24 8.61 10.84
CA LEU A 176 -1.44 9.71 10.30
C LEU A 176 -1.54 9.81 8.77
N ASP A 177 -1.69 8.70 8.07
CA ASP A 177 -1.94 8.65 6.63
C ASP A 177 -3.23 9.40 6.29
N PHE A 178 -4.32 9.12 7.02
CA PHE A 178 -5.60 9.80 6.90
C PHE A 178 -5.63 11.20 7.52
N TRP A 179 -4.55 11.59 8.21
CA TRP A 179 -4.41 12.87 8.91
C TRP A 179 -5.54 13.16 9.90
N LEU A 180 -5.85 12.18 10.73
CA LEU A 180 -6.95 12.23 11.69
C LEU A 180 -6.48 12.24 13.15
N PRO A 181 -7.16 12.99 14.03
CA PRO A 181 -6.85 12.98 15.46
C PRO A 181 -7.39 11.74 16.18
N PHE A 182 -8.32 11.00 15.58
CA PHE A 182 -8.92 9.78 16.13
C PHE A 182 -9.04 8.70 15.06
N TRP A 183 -9.26 7.45 15.47
CA TRP A 183 -9.45 6.35 14.53
C TRP A 183 -10.77 6.52 13.75
N PRO A 184 -10.76 6.46 12.40
CA PRO A 184 -11.96 6.65 11.62
C PRO A 184 -12.94 5.47 11.75
N ASN A 185 -14.24 5.78 11.64
CA ASN A 185 -15.26 4.75 11.52
C ASN A 185 -15.30 4.17 10.08
N LEU A 186 -16.06 3.08 9.90
CA LEU A 186 -16.16 2.37 8.62
C LEU A 186 -16.63 3.29 7.47
N GLU A 187 -17.66 4.11 7.71
CA GLU A 187 -18.22 5.03 6.71
C GLU A 187 -17.18 6.05 6.24
N ARG A 188 -16.43 6.62 7.19
CA ARG A 188 -15.36 7.57 6.90
C ARG A 188 -14.26 6.93 6.06
N ILE A 189 -13.82 5.71 6.40
CA ILE A 189 -12.81 4.97 5.62
C ILE A 189 -13.31 4.68 4.20
N TYR A 190 -14.58 4.25 4.07
CA TYR A 190 -15.20 3.94 2.79
C TYR A 190 -15.24 5.15 1.85
N ASN A 191 -15.48 6.35 2.41
CA ASN A 191 -15.60 7.59 1.65
C ASN A 191 -14.27 8.32 1.40
N ILE A 192 -13.11 7.71 1.72
CA ILE A 192 -11.81 8.34 1.47
C ILE A 192 -11.54 8.44 -0.03
N ASP A 193 -11.37 9.67 -0.50
CA ASP A 193 -10.84 9.95 -1.83
C ASP A 193 -9.31 9.89 -1.82
N GLU A 194 -8.75 8.74 -2.22
CA GLU A 194 -7.30 8.50 -2.27
C GLU A 194 -6.52 9.57 -3.07
N SER A 195 -7.16 10.28 -4.01
CA SER A 195 -6.48 11.26 -4.86
C SER A 195 -6.06 12.53 -4.11
N LYS A 196 -6.72 12.85 -3.00
CA LYS A 196 -6.44 14.03 -2.17
C LYS A 196 -5.31 13.82 -1.17
N TYR A 197 -4.82 12.60 -0.99
CA TYR A 197 -3.84 12.28 0.03
C TYR A 197 -2.45 12.02 -0.55
N PRO A 198 -1.39 12.22 0.26
CA PRO A 198 -0.08 11.64 -0.04
C PRO A 198 -0.15 10.11 -0.14
N THR A 199 0.90 9.49 -0.66
CA THR A 199 0.95 8.03 -0.82
C THR A 199 0.76 7.33 0.52
N PHE A 200 -0.27 6.49 0.58
CA PHE A 200 -0.59 5.67 1.73
C PHE A 200 0.38 4.51 1.94
N THR A 201 0.52 4.09 3.21
CA THR A 201 1.15 2.83 3.57
C THR A 201 0.34 1.63 3.08
N THR A 202 0.99 0.47 3.00
CA THR A 202 0.38 -0.79 2.53
C THR A 202 -0.89 -1.15 3.29
N PHE A 203 -0.87 -0.99 4.62
CA PHE A 203 -2.05 -1.28 5.45
C PHE A 203 -3.17 -0.27 5.22
N SER A 204 -2.88 1.03 5.10
CA SER A 204 -3.91 2.05 4.81
C SER A 204 -4.63 1.79 3.49
N LYS A 205 -3.88 1.44 2.42
CA LYS A 205 -4.47 1.02 1.14
C LYS A 205 -5.36 -0.22 1.31
N ALA A 206 -4.89 -1.20 2.09
CA ALA A 206 -5.64 -2.42 2.37
C ALA A 206 -6.93 -2.12 3.16
N LEU A 207 -6.84 -1.24 4.16
CA LEU A 207 -7.94 -0.82 5.03
C LEU A 207 -9.07 -0.15 4.24
N ILE A 208 -8.75 0.77 3.33
CA ILE A 208 -9.74 1.37 2.41
C ILE A 208 -10.43 0.27 1.60
N LYS A 209 -9.66 -0.70 1.09
CA LYS A 209 -10.22 -1.81 0.32
C LYS A 209 -11.09 -2.73 1.17
N PHE A 210 -10.72 -3.00 2.42
CA PHE A 210 -11.53 -3.79 3.35
C PHE A 210 -12.83 -3.08 3.71
N ALA A 211 -12.82 -1.75 3.85
CA ALA A 211 -14.03 -0.98 4.08
C ALA A 211 -15.03 -1.14 2.91
N SER A 212 -14.54 -1.25 1.66
CA SER A 212 -15.41 -1.50 0.50
C SER A 212 -16.16 -2.85 0.52
N ILE A 213 -15.75 -3.78 1.39
CA ILE A 213 -16.43 -5.07 1.61
C ILE A 213 -17.08 -5.14 3.01
N GLY A 214 -17.19 -4.01 3.72
CA GLY A 214 -17.80 -3.94 5.05
C GLY A 214 -16.91 -4.41 6.20
N CYS A 215 -15.61 -4.59 5.97
CA CYS A 215 -14.65 -4.98 7.00
C CYS A 215 -13.85 -3.77 7.51
N THR A 216 -13.67 -3.67 8.81
CA THR A 216 -12.80 -2.67 9.44
C THR A 216 -12.05 -3.27 10.64
N PHE A 217 -11.08 -2.54 11.16
CA PHE A 217 -10.35 -2.88 12.37
C PHE A 217 -10.62 -1.84 13.44
N SER A 218 -10.67 -2.27 14.70
CA SER A 218 -10.83 -1.40 15.85
C SER A 218 -9.58 -1.49 16.72
N PRO A 219 -8.94 -0.36 17.07
CA PRO A 219 -7.78 -0.38 17.94
C PRO A 219 -8.18 -0.78 19.37
N SER A 220 -7.36 -1.60 20.01
CA SER A 220 -7.52 -2.02 21.42
C SER A 220 -6.98 -0.99 22.42
N PHE A 221 -6.48 0.13 21.93
CA PHE A 221 -5.85 1.20 22.72
C PHE A 221 -6.39 2.56 22.28
N ASN A 222 -6.25 3.55 23.15
CA ASN A 222 -6.68 4.91 22.83
C ASN A 222 -5.78 5.52 21.74
N THR A 223 -6.37 5.86 20.60
CA THR A 223 -5.68 6.51 19.47
C THR A 223 -5.92 8.02 19.40
N THR A 224 -6.72 8.57 20.32
CA THR A 224 -7.11 9.97 20.33
C THR A 224 -5.90 10.85 20.61
N ILE A 225 -5.59 11.73 19.67
CA ILE A 225 -4.62 12.81 19.83
C ILE A 225 -5.31 13.93 20.62
N ILE A 226 -4.61 14.50 21.60
CA ILE A 226 -5.09 15.62 22.42
C ILE A 226 -4.58 16.96 21.86
N GLY A 227 -5.23 18.06 22.23
CA GLY A 227 -4.82 19.41 21.83
C GLY A 227 -5.82 20.16 20.94
N GLY A 228 -6.98 19.56 20.65
CA GLY A 228 -8.10 20.19 19.96
C GLY A 228 -9.33 19.30 19.93
N SER A 229 -10.40 19.81 19.36
CA SER A 229 -11.73 19.20 19.26
C SER A 229 -12.09 18.79 17.84
N THR A 230 -11.79 19.65 16.85
CA THR A 230 -12.24 19.47 15.47
C THR A 230 -11.08 19.15 14.55
N ALA A 231 -11.16 18.07 13.79
CA ALA A 231 -10.13 17.70 12.82
C ALA A 231 -10.07 18.74 11.68
N ILE A 232 -8.88 19.23 11.35
CA ILE A 232 -8.69 20.27 10.33
C ILE A 232 -9.23 19.86 8.95
N ILE A 233 -9.15 18.56 8.64
CA ILE A 233 -9.58 18.00 7.35
C ILE A 233 -11.10 17.99 7.18
N ASP A 234 -11.87 18.14 8.27
CA ASP A 234 -13.33 18.21 8.23
C ASP A 234 -13.83 19.61 7.84
N GLN A 235 -13.02 20.63 8.08
CA GLN A 235 -13.44 22.03 7.94
C GLN A 235 -12.82 22.71 6.72
N LEU A 236 -11.61 22.31 6.34
CA LEU A 236 -10.87 22.94 5.26
C LEU A 236 -10.70 22.01 4.06
N PRO A 237 -10.86 22.54 2.82
CA PRO A 237 -10.51 21.79 1.63
C PRO A 237 -9.01 21.51 1.63
N PHE A 238 -8.63 20.31 1.18
CA PHE A 238 -7.24 19.87 1.15
C PHE A 238 -6.91 19.06 -0.09
N ASP A 239 -5.62 19.02 -0.37
CA ASP A 239 -4.98 18.14 -1.34
C ASP A 239 -3.67 17.58 -0.74
N ALA A 240 -2.96 16.75 -1.51
CA ALA A 240 -1.77 16.07 -1.01
C ALA A 240 -0.64 17.05 -0.58
N PRO A 241 -0.34 18.13 -1.33
CA PRO A 241 0.55 19.20 -0.87
C PRO A 241 0.12 19.84 0.45
N THR A 242 -1.17 20.15 0.60
CA THR A 242 -1.73 20.77 1.81
C THR A 242 -1.53 19.87 3.03
N ILE A 243 -1.85 18.57 2.91
CA ILE A 243 -1.61 17.60 3.99
C ILE A 243 -0.12 17.51 4.34
N ARG A 244 0.79 17.55 3.36
CA ARG A 244 2.24 17.56 3.64
C ARG A 244 2.65 18.81 4.42
N SER A 245 2.14 19.98 4.04
CA SER A 245 2.39 21.23 4.76
C SER A 245 1.89 21.14 6.20
N TRP A 246 0.66 20.67 6.41
CA TRP A 246 0.08 20.45 7.74
C TRP A 246 0.87 19.45 8.58
N LYS A 247 1.35 18.35 7.97
CA LYS A 247 2.23 17.37 8.60
C LYS A 247 3.52 17.99 9.13
N THR A 248 4.21 18.78 8.30
CA THR A 248 5.45 19.49 8.69
C THR A 248 5.21 20.44 9.85
N ARG A 249 4.01 21.01 9.96
CA ARG A 249 3.62 22.01 10.96
C ARG A 249 2.89 21.43 12.16
N THR A 250 2.70 20.11 12.21
CA THR A 250 1.89 19.41 13.23
C THR A 250 0.46 19.95 13.38
N LEU A 251 -0.13 20.44 12.28
CA LEU A 251 -1.49 21.00 12.24
C LEU A 251 -2.52 19.91 11.94
N ILE A 252 -3.21 19.42 12.95
CA ILE A 252 -4.22 18.36 12.84
C ILE A 252 -5.61 18.81 13.29
N PHE A 253 -5.70 19.87 14.09
CA PHE A 253 -6.94 20.46 14.57
C PHE A 253 -7.20 21.83 13.95
N GLU A 254 -8.46 22.18 13.80
CA GLU A 254 -8.90 23.53 13.48
C GLU A 254 -8.52 24.52 14.59
N ASP A 255 -8.65 24.11 15.86
CA ASP A 255 -8.35 24.92 17.04
C ASP A 255 -6.90 25.43 17.08
N GLN A 256 -6.00 24.78 16.34
CA GLN A 256 -4.61 25.24 16.23
C GLN A 256 -4.49 26.52 15.40
N LEU A 257 -5.45 26.81 14.51
CA LEU A 257 -5.47 27.98 13.63
C LEU A 257 -6.09 29.21 14.29
N THR A 258 -6.86 29.05 15.36
CA THR A 258 -7.54 30.13 16.06
C THR A 258 -6.83 30.51 17.35
N LEU A 259 -7.11 31.73 17.85
CA LEU A 259 -6.78 32.13 19.21
C LEU A 259 -7.62 31.33 20.22
N LEU A 260 -7.26 31.40 21.50
CA LEU A 260 -7.94 30.66 22.58
C LEU A 260 -9.45 30.97 22.68
N ASP A 261 -9.88 32.11 22.15
CA ASP A 261 -11.29 32.52 22.12
C ASP A 261 -12.08 31.94 20.94
N GLY A 262 -11.41 31.32 19.97
CA GLY A 262 -12.01 30.79 18.74
C GLY A 262 -12.54 31.85 17.76
N GLN A 263 -12.38 33.14 18.05
CA GLN A 263 -12.98 34.24 17.26
C GLN A 263 -12.03 34.77 16.19
N TYR A 264 -10.73 34.72 16.45
CA TYR A 264 -9.72 35.25 15.54
C TYR A 264 -8.73 34.18 15.10
N VAL A 265 -8.31 34.26 13.84
CA VAL A 265 -7.28 33.39 13.27
C VAL A 265 -5.90 33.90 13.70
N LYS A 266 -5.02 32.98 14.09
CA LYS A 266 -3.61 33.27 14.39
C LYS A 266 -2.88 33.82 13.18
N THR A 267 -1.84 34.61 13.41
CA THR A 267 -1.02 35.09 12.29
C THR A 267 -0.21 33.95 11.69
N TRP A 268 0.22 34.11 10.44
CA TRP A 268 1.04 33.07 9.79
C TRP A 268 2.33 32.78 10.57
N ASN A 269 2.93 33.76 11.24
CA ASN A 269 4.13 33.54 12.04
C ASN A 269 3.87 32.63 13.24
N ASP A 270 2.68 32.74 13.86
CA ASP A 270 2.29 31.90 15.00
C ASP A 270 1.95 30.45 14.58
N ILE A 271 1.59 30.25 13.31
CA ILE A 271 1.26 28.94 12.73
C ILE A 271 2.50 28.29 12.09
N ASN A 272 3.41 29.11 11.56
CA ASN A 272 4.61 28.68 10.83
C ASN A 272 5.81 28.45 11.75
N ILE A 273 5.59 27.66 12.79
CA ILE A 273 6.63 27.30 13.74
C ILE A 273 7.23 25.95 13.36
N ASP A 274 8.56 25.84 13.46
CA ASP A 274 9.25 24.57 13.36
C ASP A 274 9.04 23.78 14.66
N PRO A 275 8.35 22.62 14.64
CA PRO A 275 8.09 21.84 15.85
C PRO A 275 9.38 21.36 16.53
N ASP A 276 10.49 21.24 15.79
CA ASP A 276 11.80 20.85 16.34
C ASP A 276 12.61 22.06 16.85
N ASN A 277 12.15 23.29 16.61
CA ASN A 277 12.80 24.51 17.08
C ASN A 277 11.78 25.63 17.42
N PRO A 278 11.01 25.49 18.52
CA PRO A 278 9.85 26.34 18.81
C PRO A 278 10.18 27.77 19.30
N LEU A 279 11.45 28.18 19.37
CA LEU A 279 11.91 29.45 19.98
C LEU A 279 12.51 30.44 18.94
N LYS A 280 12.04 30.42 17.70
CA LYS A 280 12.36 31.46 16.70
C LYS A 280 11.17 32.34 16.40
#